data_AF-A0A3Q2Y2Z1-F1
#
_entry.id   AF-A0A3Q2Y2Z1-F1
#
_cell.length_a   1.000
_cell.length_b   1.000
_cell.length_c   1.000
_cell.angle_alpha   90.00
_cell.angle_beta   90.00
_cell.angle_gamma   90.00
#
_symmetry.space_group_name_H-M   'P 1'
#
loop_
_entity.id
_entity.type
_entity.pdbx_description
1 polymer ?
#
loop_
_entity_poly.entity_id
_entity_poly.type
_entity_poly.pdbx_seq_one_letter_code
_entity_poly.pdbx_strand_id
1 'polypeptide(L)' 'MNDTVTRSTYIRKLPYSVLRLVSDFLDPQDRWKDVIISIRKSNGELRYTQHHVSQNV' A
#
# COMPACT_ATOMS: atom_id res chain seq x y z
N MET A 1 -18.74 -12.83 1.08
CA MET A 1 -17.61 -12.91 2.03
C MET A 1 -17.73 -11.74 2.99
N ASN A 2 -18.23 -12.01 4.20
CA ASN A 2 -18.37 -11.02 5.28
C ASN A 2 -17.19 -11.13 6.27
N ASP A 3 -15.98 -11.39 5.76
CA ASP A 3 -14.81 -11.39 6.62
C ASP A 3 -14.54 -9.94 7.01
N THR A 4 -14.80 -9.63 8.28
CA THR A 4 -14.63 -8.28 8.81
C THR A 4 -13.15 -7.95 8.76
N VAL A 5 -12.80 -6.88 8.02
CA VAL A 5 -11.45 -6.35 8.02
C VAL A 5 -11.15 -5.79 9.41
N THR A 6 -10.08 -6.29 10.03
CA THR A 6 -9.62 -5.83 11.34
C THR A 6 -8.20 -5.27 11.23
N ARG A 7 -7.71 -4.62 12.28
CA ARG A 7 -6.34 -4.08 12.33
C ARG A 7 -5.26 -5.16 12.21
N SER A 8 -5.57 -6.42 12.54
CA SER A 8 -4.67 -7.57 12.41
C SER A 8 -4.77 -8.28 11.06
N THR A 9 -5.71 -7.90 10.19
CA THR A 9 -5.84 -8.50 8.86
C THR A 9 -4.66 -8.09 7.99
N TYR A 10 -3.87 -9.06 7.54
CA TYR A 10 -2.78 -8.79 6.60
C TYR A 10 -3.31 -8.18 5.29
N ILE A 11 -2.59 -7.19 4.74
CA ILE A 11 -2.96 -6.50 3.49
C ILE A 11 -3.21 -7.50 2.34
N ARG A 12 -2.37 -8.52 2.20
CA ARG A 12 -2.50 -9.59 1.17
C ARG A 12 -3.77 -10.46 1.31
N LYS A 13 -4.49 -10.33 2.41
CA LYS A 13 -5.75 -11.04 2.70
C LYS A 13 -6.96 -10.12 2.61
N LEU A 14 -6.77 -8.84 2.28
CA LEU A 14 -7.90 -7.93 2.05
C LEU A 14 -8.71 -8.41 0.84
N PRO A 15 -10.06 -8.31 0.91
CA PRO A 15 -10.90 -8.54 -0.25
C PRO A 15 -10.53 -7.61 -1.40
N TYR A 16 -10.68 -8.08 -2.63
CA TYR A 16 -10.40 -7.28 -3.82
C TYR A 16 -11.18 -5.97 -3.86
N SER A 17 -12.45 -5.97 -3.42
CA SER A 17 -13.28 -4.76 -3.34
C SER A 17 -12.69 -3.69 -2.42
N VAL A 18 -12.05 -4.09 -1.31
CA VAL A 18 -11.37 -3.17 -0.40
C VAL A 18 -10.09 -2.64 -1.03
N LEU A 19 -9.30 -3.52 -1.68
CA LEU A 19 -8.10 -3.09 -2.41
C LEU A 19 -8.44 -2.07 -3.51
N ARG A 20 -9.54 -2.30 -4.24
CA ARG A 20 -10.02 -1.37 -5.27
C ARG A 20 -10.39 -0.01 -4.67
N LEU A 21 -11.13 0.01 -3.57
CA LEU A 21 -11.48 1.25 -2.88
C LEU A 21 -10.23 2.00 -2.41
N VAL A 22 -9.23 1.29 -1.88
CA VAL A 22 -7.94 1.88 -1.48
C VAL A 22 -7.23 2.49 -2.67
N SER A 23 -7.18 1.81 -3.82
CA SER A 23 -6.62 2.36 -5.07
C SER A 23 -7.34 3.64 -5.50
N ASP A 24 -8.68 3.65 -5.47
CA ASP A 24 -9.47 4.84 -5.84
C ASP A 24 -9.10 6.08 -4.98
N PHE A 25 -8.59 5.89 -3.75
CA PHE A 25 -8.10 6.97 -2.89
C PHE A 25 -6.61 7.33 -3.05
N LEU A 26 -5.77 6.38 -3.47
CA LEU A 26 -4.31 6.52 -3.50
C LEU A 26 -3.75 6.80 -4.89
N ASP A 27 -4.41 6.34 -5.96
CA ASP A 27 -3.98 6.57 -7.34
C ASP A 27 -4.04 8.05 -7.73
N PRO A 28 -5.09 8.83 -7.36
CA PRO A 28 -5.14 10.24 -7.72
C PRO A 28 -3.98 11.04 -7.11
N GLN A 29 -3.38 11.93 -7.92
CA GLN A 29 -2.31 12.83 -7.51
C GLN A 29 -1.07 12.12 -6.94
N ASP A 30 -0.83 10.88 -7.36
CA ASP A 30 0.32 10.08 -6.92
C ASP A 30 0.39 9.88 -5.39
N ARG A 31 -0.74 9.92 -4.67
CA ARG A 31 -0.77 9.78 -3.19
C ARG A 31 -0.23 8.44 -2.70
N TRP A 32 -0.24 7.41 -3.55
CA TRP A 32 0.43 6.15 -3.28
C TRP A 32 1.95 6.32 -3.03
N LYS A 33 2.59 7.36 -3.60
CA LYS A 33 4.00 7.68 -3.36
C LYS A 33 4.23 8.10 -1.91
N ASP A 34 3.31 8.84 -1.29
CA ASP A 34 3.42 9.22 0.12
C ASP A 34 3.37 7.99 1.04
N VAL A 35 2.56 6.99 0.68
CA VAL A 35 2.49 5.72 1.41
C VAL A 35 3.76 4.90 1.21
N ILE A 36 4.27 4.79 -0.03
CA ILE A 36 5.42 3.93 -0.29
C ILE A 36 6.71 4.43 0.40
N ILE A 37 6.90 5.76 0.48
CA ILE A 37 8.05 6.37 1.17
C ILE A 37 7.95 6.27 2.71
N SER A 38 6.75 6.02 3.24
CA SER A 38 6.55 5.88 4.69
C SER A 38 6.86 4.45 5.18
N ILE A 39 6.87 3.45 4.28
CA ILE A 39 7.12 2.05 4.65
C ILE A 39 8.61 1.83 4.93
N ARG A 40 8.91 1.42 6.16
CA ARG A 40 10.27 1.13 6.64
C ARG A 40 10.47 -0.36 6.88
N LYS A 41 11.70 -0.82 6.70
CA LYS A 41 12.16 -2.11 7.24
C LYS A 41 12.26 -2.00 8.77
N SER A 42 12.42 -3.13 9.45
CA SER A 42 12.61 -3.17 10.90
C SER A 42 13.85 -2.41 11.39
N ASN A 43 14.86 -2.24 10.54
CA ASN A 43 16.06 -1.45 10.82
C ASN A 43 15.90 0.06 10.55
N GLY A 44 14.70 0.53 10.18
CA GLY A 44 14.42 1.95 9.92
C GLY A 44 14.75 2.43 8.50
N GLU A 45 15.41 1.62 7.67
CA GLU A 45 15.67 1.97 6.27
C GLU A 45 14.38 2.03 5.45
N LEU A 46 14.42 2.80 4.36
CA LEU A 46 13.39 2.77 3.33
C LEU A 46 13.21 1.34 2.81
N ARG A 47 11.98 0.84 2.82
CA ARG A 47 11.69 -0.46 2.17
C ARG A 47 11.71 -0.33 0.66
N TYR A 48 11.25 0.80 0.14
CA TYR A 48 11.19 1.11 -1.28
C TYR A 48 11.98 2.40 -1.56
N THR A 49 12.84 2.34 -2.57
CA THR A 49 13.66 3.47 -3.04
C THR A 49 13.09 4.06 -4.33
N GLN A 50 13.62 5.20 -4.77
CA GLN A 50 13.21 5.84 -6.03
C GLN A 50 13.27 4.88 -7.23
N HIS A 51 14.26 3.98 -7.26
CA HIS A 51 14.37 2.96 -8.30
C HIS A 51 13.09 2.09 -8.39
N HIS A 52 12.53 1.67 -7.25
CA HIS A 52 11.30 0.88 -7.20
C HIS A 52 10.06 1.67 -7.68
N VAL A 53 10.05 2.99 -7.46
CA VAL A 53 8.99 3.89 -7.92
C VAL A 53 9.05 4.08 -9.44
N SER A 54 10.26 4.25 -9.98
CA SER A 54 10.47 4.47 -11.43
C SER A 54 10.28 3.22 -12.30
N GLN A 55 10.39 2.02 -11.73
CA GLN A 55 10.23 0.75 -12.45
C GLN A 55 8.77 0.26 -12.51
N ASN A 56 7.84 1.00 -11.88
CA ASN A 56 6.40 0.68 -11.85
C ASN A 56 5.56 1.59 -12.78
N VAL A 57 6.19 2.27 -13.74
CA VAL A 57 5.51 3.03 -14.80
C VAL A 57 5.39 2.15 -16.05
#